data_AF-A0A357NCK8-F1
#
_entry.id   AF-A0A357NCK8-F1
#
_cell.length_a   1.000
_cell.length_b   1.000
_cell.length_c   1.000
_cell.angle_alpha   90.00
_cell.angle_beta   90.00
_cell.angle_gamma   90.00
#
_symmetry.space_group_name_H-M   'P 1'
#
loop_
_entity.id
_entity.type
_entity.pdbx_description
1 polymer ?
#
loop_
_entity_poly.entity_id
_entity_poly.type
_entity_poly.pdbx_seq_one_letter_code
_entity_poly.pdbx_strand_id
1 'polypeptide(L)'
;NLVGSLAFAALMVIAPFTQGALTAAEPNAFGLTAAGITVAKVLPYKAAGSLGMLSVFASGIGCNFIVCLAILLAMTAQDVIGKMAAIWFPIMTFVAIGFEHSVANMYFLPAGKWIIDLYPSL
;
A
#
# COMPACT_ATOMS: atom_id res chain seq x y z
N ASN A 1 -7.75 -5.33 10.89
CA ASN A 1 -7.10 -4.61 9.78
C ASN A 1 -5.79 -3.96 10.23
N LEU A 2 -5.82 -2.89 11.04
CA LEU A 2 -4.59 -2.18 11.44
C LEU A 2 -3.54 -3.05 12.15
N VAL A 3 -3.92 -3.74 13.25
CA VAL A 3 -2.98 -4.58 14.01
C VAL A 3 -2.35 -5.66 13.12
N GLY A 4 -3.14 -6.31 12.27
CA GLY A 4 -2.66 -7.30 11.31
C GLY A 4 -1.72 -6.70 10.27
N SER A 5 -2.06 -5.54 9.70
CA SER A 5 -1.21 -4.83 8.73
C SER A 5 0.12 -4.40 9.35
N LEU A 6 0.13 -3.94 10.60
CA LEU A 6 1.34 -3.58 11.33
C LEU A 6 2.19 -4.80 11.67
N ALA A 7 1.57 -5.89 12.13
CA ALA A 7 2.28 -7.15 12.39
C ALA A 7 2.90 -7.72 11.12
N PHE A 8 2.18 -7.66 9.99
CA PHE A 8 2.69 -8.08 8.69
C PHE A 8 3.80 -7.15 8.19
N ALA A 9 3.66 -5.83 8.33
CA ALA A 9 4.73 -4.89 8.03
C ALA A 9 6.00 -5.19 8.86
N ALA A 10 5.85 -5.50 10.15
CA ALA A 10 6.98 -5.83 11.02
C ALA A 10 7.65 -7.12 10.58
N LEU A 11 6.86 -8.16 10.26
CA LEU A 11 7.37 -9.41 9.71
C LEU A 11 8.15 -9.18 8.41
N MET A 12 7.61 -8.38 7.49
CA MET A 12 8.25 -8.06 6.21
C MET A 12 9.57 -7.29 6.38
N VAL A 13 9.62 -6.35 7.33
CA VAL A 13 10.83 -5.56 7.64
C VAL A 13 11.90 -6.40 8.33
N ILE A 14 11.53 -7.23 9.31
CA ILE A 14 12.48 -8.01 10.11
C ILE A 14 13.13 -9.15 9.33
N ALA A 15 12.40 -9.77 8.39
CA ALA A 15 12.91 -10.94 7.67
C ALA A 15 13.02 -10.70 6.15
N PRO A 16 11.94 -10.64 5.35
CA PRO A 16 12.02 -10.52 3.89
C PRO A 16 12.83 -9.35 3.36
N PHE A 17 12.71 -8.14 3.92
CA PHE A 17 13.38 -6.95 3.38
C PHE A 17 14.83 -6.81 3.79
N THR A 18 15.21 -7.34 4.95
CA THR A 18 16.56 -7.24 5.53
C THR A 18 17.30 -8.58 5.52
N GLN A 19 16.67 -9.62 4.95
CA GLN A 19 17.16 -11.00 4.93
C GLN A 19 17.47 -11.54 6.34
N GLY A 20 16.80 -11.03 7.38
CA GLY A 20 17.00 -11.39 8.78
C GLY A 20 18.15 -10.65 9.48
N ALA A 21 18.86 -9.75 8.81
CA ALA A 21 20.02 -9.03 9.34
C ALA A 21 19.75 -7.52 9.49
N LEU A 22 19.02 -7.16 10.54
CA LEU A 22 18.53 -5.80 10.84
C LEU A 22 19.62 -4.73 11.05
N THR A 23 20.87 -5.11 11.31
CA THR A 23 21.93 -4.18 11.75
C THR A 23 23.16 -4.16 10.86
N ALA A 24 23.25 -5.02 9.84
CA ALA A 24 24.49 -5.20 9.06
C ALA A 24 24.27 -5.37 7.54
N ALA A 25 23.09 -5.81 7.10
CA ALA A 25 22.78 -5.94 5.68
C ALA A 25 21.92 -4.77 5.23
N GLU A 26 22.30 -4.11 4.13
CA GLU A 26 21.42 -3.13 3.47
C GLU A 26 20.11 -3.81 3.05
N PRO A 27 18.97 -3.10 3.11
CA PRO A 27 17.71 -3.68 2.67
C PRO A 27 17.79 -4.05 1.19
N ASN A 28 17.22 -5.19 0.85
CA ASN A 28 17.20 -5.67 -0.52
C ASN A 28 16.33 -4.77 -1.43
N ALA A 29 16.33 -5.06 -2.73
CA ALA A 29 15.56 -4.29 -3.71
C ALA A 29 14.06 -4.13 -3.35
N PHE A 30 13.46 -5.11 -2.67
CA PHE A 30 12.08 -5.02 -2.22
C PHE A 30 11.91 -4.05 -1.04
N GLY A 31 12.85 -4.05 -0.08
CA GLY A 31 12.87 -3.08 1.02
C GLY A 31 13.07 -1.65 0.53
N LEU A 32 13.99 -1.45 -0.43
CA LEU A 32 14.18 -0.16 -1.10
C LEU A 32 12.94 0.30 -1.86
N THR A 33 12.26 -0.62 -2.55
CA THR A 33 11.00 -0.32 -3.23
C THR A 33 9.91 0.08 -2.22
N ALA A 34 9.82 -0.58 -1.07
CA ALA A 34 8.86 -0.24 -0.02
C ALA A 34 9.11 1.17 0.56
N ALA A 35 10.38 1.53 0.79
CA ALA A 35 10.78 2.89 1.17
C ALA A 35 10.39 3.91 0.09
N GLY A 36 10.70 3.61 -1.19
CA GLY A 36 10.34 4.46 -2.33
C GLY A 36 8.84 4.68 -2.48
N ILE A 37 8.02 3.63 -2.30
CA ILE A 37 6.55 3.72 -2.32
C ILE A 37 6.07 4.65 -1.20
N THR A 38 6.61 4.54 0.00
CA THR A 38 6.23 5.40 1.13
C THR A 38 6.58 6.86 0.87
N VAL A 39 7.77 7.12 0.34
CA VAL A 39 8.20 8.47 -0.04
C VAL A 39 7.28 9.06 -1.11
N ALA A 40 6.99 8.29 -2.17
CA ALA A 40 6.12 8.73 -3.27
C ALA A 40 4.67 8.97 -2.82
N LYS A 41 4.19 8.22 -1.82
CA LYS A 41 2.85 8.37 -1.26
C LYS A 41 2.70 9.49 -0.23
N VAL A 42 3.79 10.08 0.27
CA VAL A 42 3.71 11.06 1.37
C VAL A 42 4.28 12.41 0.96
N LEU A 43 5.48 12.46 0.36
CA LEU A 43 6.16 13.73 0.11
C LEU A 43 5.45 14.62 -0.91
N PRO A 44 4.90 14.12 -2.03
CA PRO A 44 4.19 14.97 -2.99
C PRO A 44 2.95 15.64 -2.39
N TYR A 45 2.13 14.89 -1.63
CA TYR A 45 0.96 15.46 -0.96
C TYR A 45 1.37 16.46 0.12
N LYS A 46 2.43 16.17 0.88
CA LYS A 46 2.95 17.10 1.89
C LYS A 46 3.44 18.40 1.25
N ALA A 47 4.18 18.32 0.14
CA ALA A 47 4.71 19.48 -0.57
C ALA A 47 3.59 20.38 -1.13
N ALA A 48 2.47 19.80 -1.54
CA ALA A 48 1.30 20.52 -2.04
C ALA A 48 0.39 21.11 -0.94
N GLY A 49 0.69 20.88 0.35
CA GLY A 49 -0.06 21.43 1.47
C GLY A 49 -1.56 21.08 1.45
N SER A 50 -2.43 22.08 1.57
CA SER A 50 -3.89 21.89 1.61
C SER A 50 -4.45 21.31 0.30
N LEU A 51 -3.86 21.63 -0.86
CA LEU A 51 -4.25 21.05 -2.14
C LEU A 51 -3.82 19.58 -2.23
N GLY A 52 -2.69 19.21 -1.64
CA GLY A 52 -2.27 17.82 -1.49
C GLY A 52 -3.24 17.01 -0.63
N MET A 53 -3.72 17.60 0.47
CA MET A 53 -4.75 17.00 1.33
C MET A 53 -6.08 16.79 0.60
N LEU A 54 -6.49 17.73 -0.25
CA LEU A 54 -7.67 17.57 -1.10
C LEU A 54 -7.46 16.45 -2.14
N SER A 55 -6.26 16.37 -2.73
CA SER A 55 -5.91 15.36 -3.73
C SER A 55 -5.93 13.94 -3.14
N VAL A 56 -5.34 13.71 -1.96
CA VAL A 56 -5.39 12.40 -1.29
C VAL A 56 -6.83 12.03 -0.89
N PHE A 57 -7.64 13.02 -0.46
CA PHE A 57 -9.04 12.79 -0.14
C PHE A 57 -9.86 12.37 -1.36
N ALA A 58 -9.72 13.09 -2.48
CA ALA A 58 -10.37 12.75 -3.75
C ALA A 58 -9.93 11.36 -4.26
N SER A 59 -8.64 11.05 -4.15
CA SER A 59 -8.09 9.74 -4.49
C SER A 59 -8.68 8.62 -3.63
N GLY A 60 -8.93 8.88 -2.34
CA GLY A 60 -9.58 7.96 -1.43
C GLY A 60 -11.05 7.68 -1.80
N ILE A 61 -11.80 8.71 -2.23
CA ILE A 61 -13.17 8.54 -2.73
C ILE A 61 -13.17 7.63 -3.96
N GLY A 62 -12.30 7.93 -4.94
CA GLY A 62 -12.16 7.14 -6.16
C GLY A 62 -11.78 5.67 -5.87
N CYS A 63 -10.86 5.45 -4.93
CA CYS A 63 -10.49 4.11 -4.47
C CYS A 63 -11.71 3.34 -3.95
N ASN A 64 -12.44 3.92 -3.00
CA ASN A 64 -13.54 3.23 -2.35
C ASN A 64 -14.71 2.99 -3.31
N PHE A 65 -14.94 3.87 -4.28
CA PHE A 65 -15.91 3.64 -5.33
C PHE A 65 -15.61 2.38 -6.15
N ILE A 66 -14.35 2.21 -6.57
CA ILE A 66 -13.92 1.02 -7.33
C ILE A 66 -13.96 -0.24 -6.45
N VAL A 67 -13.58 -0.15 -5.18
CA VAL A 67 -13.67 -1.28 -4.23
C VAL A 67 -15.13 -1.72 -4.04
N CYS A 68 -16.06 -0.79 -3.86
CA CYS A 68 -17.48 -1.09 -3.77
C CYS A 68 -18.02 -1.72 -5.07
N LEU A 69 -17.57 -1.23 -6.23
CA LEU A 69 -17.90 -1.84 -7.53
C LEU A 69 -17.38 -3.27 -7.63
N ALA A 70 -16.17 -3.55 -7.15
CA ALA A 70 -15.59 -4.90 -7.11
C ALA A 70 -16.46 -5.86 -6.29
N ILE A 71 -16.91 -5.40 -5.11
CA ILE A 71 -17.80 -6.17 -4.23
C ILE A 71 -19.14 -6.42 -4.92
N LEU A 72 -19.73 -5.39 -5.55
CA LEU A 72 -20.99 -5.53 -6.29
C LEU A 72 -20.87 -6.57 -7.41
N LEU A 73 -19.80 -6.51 -8.23
CA LEU A 73 -19.56 -7.49 -9.30
C LEU A 73 -19.35 -8.92 -8.76
N ALA A 74 -18.66 -9.06 -7.63
CA ALA A 74 -18.45 -10.36 -6.99
C ALA A 74 -19.75 -10.94 -6.39
N MET A 75 -20.66 -10.07 -5.94
CA MET A 75 -21.97 -10.50 -5.44
C MET A 75 -22.91 -10.95 -6.55
N THR A 76 -22.80 -10.41 -7.76
CA THR A 76 -23.65 -10.80 -8.91
C THR A 76 -23.14 -12.03 -9.65
N ALA A 77 -21.83 -12.31 -9.60
CA ALA A 77 -21.24 -13.50 -10.20
C ALA A 77 -21.73 -14.82 -9.56
N GLN A 78 -22.01 -15.83 -10.39
CA GLN A 78 -22.55 -17.12 -9.96
C GLN A 78 -21.48 -18.18 -9.74
N ASP A 79 -20.35 -18.07 -10.43
CA ASP A 79 -19.24 -19.01 -10.37
C ASP A 79 -18.01 -18.40 -9.64
N VAL A 80 -17.15 -19.27 -9.11
CA VAL A 80 -15.99 -18.87 -8.30
C VAL A 80 -14.98 -18.07 -9.13
N ILE A 81 -14.75 -18.46 -10.38
CA ILE A 81 -13.80 -17.80 -11.27
C ILE A 81 -14.28 -16.38 -11.59
N GLY A 82 -15.56 -16.22 -11.88
CA GLY A 82 -16.24 -14.93 -12.06
C GLY A 82 -16.09 -14.03 -10.84
N LYS A 83 -16.24 -14.56 -9.62
CA LYS A 83 -16.00 -13.81 -8.38
C LYS A 83 -14.55 -13.37 -8.22
N MET A 84 -13.60 -14.24 -8.52
CA MET A 84 -12.17 -13.90 -8.47
C MET A 84 -11.82 -12.80 -9.48
N ALA A 85 -12.27 -12.93 -10.72
CA ALA A 85 -12.04 -11.93 -11.76
C ALA A 85 -12.73 -10.58 -11.44
N ALA A 86 -13.97 -10.63 -10.94
CA ALA A 86 -14.74 -9.46 -10.52
C ALA A 86 -14.06 -8.66 -9.41
N ILE A 87 -13.24 -9.30 -8.57
CA ILE A 87 -12.44 -8.64 -7.54
C ILE A 87 -11.09 -8.19 -8.10
N TRP A 88 -10.42 -9.05 -8.86
CA TRP A 88 -9.05 -8.83 -9.32
C TRP A 88 -8.93 -7.61 -10.22
N PHE A 89 -9.76 -7.51 -11.28
CA PHE A 89 -9.64 -6.41 -12.24
C PHE A 89 -9.87 -5.04 -11.61
N PRO A 90 -10.93 -4.80 -10.81
CA PRO A 90 -11.12 -3.51 -10.16
C PRO A 90 -10.01 -3.15 -9.17
N ILE A 91 -9.48 -4.13 -8.41
CA ILE A 91 -8.37 -3.87 -7.49
C ILE A 91 -7.13 -3.43 -8.27
N MET A 92 -6.76 -4.15 -9.34
CA MET A 92 -5.63 -3.77 -10.19
C MET A 92 -5.83 -2.39 -10.82
N THR A 93 -7.05 -2.04 -11.20
CA THR A 93 -7.37 -0.73 -11.77
C THR A 93 -7.09 0.40 -10.79
N PHE A 94 -7.58 0.36 -9.55
CA PHE A 94 -7.32 1.48 -8.62
C PHE A 94 -5.83 1.55 -8.23
N VAL A 95 -5.14 0.40 -8.15
CA VAL A 95 -3.69 0.36 -7.89
C VAL A 95 -2.92 0.98 -9.05
N ALA A 96 -3.27 0.66 -10.30
CA ALA A 96 -2.62 1.19 -11.49
C ALA A 96 -2.88 2.70 -11.69
N ILE A 97 -4.08 3.18 -11.34
CA ILE A 97 -4.42 4.61 -11.36
C ILE A 97 -3.62 5.39 -10.29
N GLY A 98 -3.18 4.73 -9.22
CA GLY A 98 -2.50 5.37 -8.09
C GLY A 98 -3.47 5.94 -7.05
N PHE A 99 -4.66 5.36 -6.91
CA PHE A 99 -5.59 5.74 -5.85
C PHE A 99 -5.14 5.25 -4.47
N GLU A 100 -5.63 5.94 -3.44
CA GLU A 100 -5.18 5.77 -2.06
C GLU A 100 -6.20 4.94 -1.25
N HIS A 101 -5.81 3.73 -0.86
CA HIS A 101 -6.63 2.83 -0.07
C HIS A 101 -6.18 2.82 1.39
N SER A 102 -7.04 3.31 2.30
CA SER A 102 -6.71 3.48 3.72
C SER A 102 -6.15 2.21 4.37
N VAL A 103 -6.77 1.06 4.10
CA VAL A 103 -6.35 -0.24 4.66
C VAL A 103 -5.04 -0.74 4.06
N ALA A 104 -4.81 -0.55 2.75
CA ALA A 104 -3.54 -0.96 2.14
C ALA A 104 -2.40 -0.07 2.66
N ASN A 105 -2.68 1.21 2.87
CA ASN A 105 -1.73 2.18 3.43
C ASN A 105 -1.35 1.88 4.89
N MET A 106 -2.21 1.20 5.65
CA MET A 106 -1.85 0.69 6.99
C MET A 106 -0.70 -0.33 6.95
N TYR A 107 -0.42 -0.94 5.80
CA TYR A 107 0.75 -1.79 5.57
C TYR A 107 1.88 -1.03 4.86
N PHE A 108 1.60 -0.41 3.71
CA PHE A 108 2.63 0.18 2.87
C PHE A 108 3.41 1.30 3.57
N LEU A 109 2.73 2.20 4.28
CA LEU A 109 3.38 3.35 4.92
C LEU A 109 4.26 2.93 6.10
N PRO A 110 3.80 2.07 7.05
CA PRO A 110 4.66 1.59 8.12
C PRO A 110 5.83 0.74 7.61
N ALA A 111 5.60 -0.13 6.62
CA ALA A 111 6.65 -0.98 6.06
C ALA A 111 7.82 -0.17 5.48
N GLY A 112 7.54 0.84 4.65
CA GLY A 112 8.62 1.68 4.11
C GLY A 112 9.19 2.66 5.14
N LYS A 113 8.36 3.22 6.03
CA LYS A 113 8.84 4.11 7.10
C LYS A 113 9.84 3.40 8.02
N TRP A 114 9.56 2.18 8.45
CA TRP A 114 10.47 1.45 9.34
C TRP A 114 11.78 1.06 8.66
N ILE A 115 11.77 0.81 7.35
CA ILE A 115 13.02 0.63 6.59
C ILE A 115 13.85 1.93 6.60
N ILE A 116 13.22 3.07 6.34
CA ILE A 116 13.91 4.38 6.37
C ILE A 116 14.48 4.67 7.77
N ASP A 117 13.71 4.37 8.83
CA ASP A 117 14.15 4.61 10.20
C ASP A 117 15.32 3.68 10.63
N LEU A 118 15.35 2.44 10.14
CA LEU A 118 16.42 1.47 10.43
C LEU A 118 17.70 1.74 9.64
N TYR A 119 17.57 2.32 8.44
CA TYR A 119 18.67 2.58 7.53
C TYR A 119 18.68 4.06 7.08
N PRO A 120 19.06 4.98 7.97
CA PRO A 120 18.99 6.42 7.71
C PRO A 120 19.99 6.94 6.66
N SER A 121 20.89 6.08 6.17
CA SER A 121 21.82 6.39 5.07
C SER A 121 21.22 6.19 3.67
N LEU A 122 19.98 5.66 3.58
CA LEU A 122 19.21 5.53 2.34
C LEU A 122 18.54 6.86 1.95
#